data_AF-A0A2W6DTK0-F1
#
_entry.id   AF-A0A2W6DTK0-F1
#
_cell.length_a   1.000
_cell.length_b   1.000
_cell.length_c   1.000
_cell.angle_alpha   90.00
_cell.angle_beta   90.00
_cell.angle_gamma   90.00
#
_symmetry.space_group_name_H-M   'P 1'
#
loop_
_entity.id
_entity.type
_entity.pdbx_description
1 polymer ?
#
loop_
_entity_poly.entity_id
_entity_poly.type
_entity_poly.pdbx_seq_one_letter_code
_entity_poly.pdbx_strand_id
1 'polypeptide(L)'
;MRAAADSLTRAPAPHLVHFYDGDSELIDTVGDYLADGIRAGDAAVIVATATHRIAFEAALTARGVNVAAARACGAYVVLDAEETLRQFLVADWPERIGFELVVRAAIRSACDTGRPVRVFGEMVALLWDAGHVYAAIELESLWNELGRQLTFTLMCAYPAQSVSGDDHLAALADLCELHSAVVGEHRESSAAAGSPGVAAATARAFDRSYDSPRAARRFVLDALRQWGHYPLLDDAGLIVTELATNAVLHARTEYTVHVSSSAHAIRIAVRDSSPTPPSRRDASLVATSGRGLGIVAALADQWNVESVTAGKSVWAELRYRGR
;
A
#
# COMPACT_ATOMS: atom_id res chain seq x y z
N MET A 1 -11.44 27.80 29.09
CA MET A 1 -10.26 27.93 28.21
C MET A 1 -10.12 26.61 27.46
N ARG A 2 -10.54 26.58 26.19
CA ARG A 2 -10.51 25.39 25.33
C ARG A 2 -9.07 25.17 24.84
N ALA A 3 -8.56 23.96 24.95
CA ALA A 3 -7.54 23.44 24.05
C ALA A 3 -8.08 22.12 23.51
N ALA A 4 -8.65 22.17 22.30
CA ALA A 4 -9.03 21.00 21.55
C ALA A 4 -7.73 20.39 20.99
N ALA A 5 -7.51 19.11 21.28
CA ALA A 5 -6.51 18.31 20.60
C ALA A 5 -7.03 18.03 19.18
N ASP A 6 -6.64 18.86 18.22
CA ASP A 6 -6.81 18.55 16.80
C ASP A 6 -5.80 17.46 16.41
N SER A 7 -6.19 16.21 16.65
CA SER A 7 -5.63 15.06 15.92
C SER A 7 -6.34 14.99 14.57
N LEU A 8 -6.09 16.00 13.72
CA LEU A 8 -6.52 15.97 12.32
C LEU A 8 -5.64 14.96 11.59
N THR A 9 -6.21 13.79 11.26
CA THR A 9 -5.67 12.90 10.24
C THR A 9 -5.45 13.71 8.97
N ARG A 10 -4.18 13.95 8.63
CA ARG A 10 -3.80 14.73 7.45
C ARG A 10 -4.10 13.93 6.19
N ALA A 11 -4.53 14.61 5.13
CA ALA A 11 -4.68 13.98 3.82
C ALA A 11 -3.34 13.35 3.39
N PRO A 12 -3.37 12.17 2.74
CA PRO A 12 -2.15 11.50 2.30
C PRO A 12 -1.37 12.38 1.31
N ALA A 13 -0.05 12.33 1.40
CA ALA A 13 0.85 12.93 0.41
C ALA A 13 0.49 12.43 -0.99
N PRO A 14 0.46 13.29 -2.02
CA PRO A 14 0.32 12.81 -3.39
C PRO A 14 1.48 11.87 -3.72
N HIS A 15 1.12 10.67 -4.14
CA HIS A 15 2.03 9.59 -4.47
C HIS A 15 1.74 9.18 -5.92
N LEU A 16 2.68 9.45 -6.80
CA LEU A 16 2.54 9.33 -8.24
C LEU A 16 3.33 8.12 -8.73
N VAL A 17 2.81 7.39 -9.71
CA VAL A 17 3.54 6.32 -10.40
C VAL A 17 3.74 6.66 -11.87
N HIS A 18 4.93 6.40 -12.40
CA HIS A 18 5.22 6.48 -13.82
C HIS A 18 5.74 5.12 -14.33
N PHE A 19 5.13 4.61 -15.40
CA PHE A 19 5.61 3.42 -16.09
C PHE A 19 6.31 3.86 -17.38
N TYR A 20 7.53 3.38 -17.63
CA TYR A 20 8.37 3.85 -18.74
C TYR A 20 8.91 2.69 -19.59
N ASP A 21 9.06 2.91 -20.89
CA ASP A 21 9.59 1.89 -21.83
C ASP A 21 11.13 1.95 -21.95
N GLY A 22 11.75 3.07 -21.59
CA GLY A 22 13.21 3.19 -21.60
C GLY A 22 13.75 4.43 -20.87
N ASP A 23 15.05 4.40 -20.56
CA ASP A 23 15.70 5.40 -19.70
C ASP A 23 15.51 6.84 -20.18
N SER A 24 15.49 7.10 -21.49
CA SER A 24 15.27 8.46 -22.01
C SER A 24 13.92 9.03 -21.58
N GLU A 25 12.87 8.21 -21.60
CA GLU A 25 11.53 8.61 -21.16
C GLU A 25 11.50 8.87 -19.65
N LEU A 26 12.11 7.97 -18.87
CA LEU A 26 12.27 8.15 -17.43
C LEU A 26 13.00 9.46 -17.10
N ILE A 27 14.14 9.70 -17.74
CA ILE A 27 14.99 10.88 -17.56
C ILE A 27 14.22 12.15 -17.89
N ASP A 28 13.42 12.15 -18.96
CA ASP A 28 12.65 13.31 -19.34
C ASP A 28 11.50 13.59 -18.37
N THR A 29 10.69 12.58 -18.05
CA THR A 29 9.55 12.72 -17.13
C THR A 29 10.00 13.14 -15.72
N VAL A 30 11.00 12.46 -15.16
CA VAL A 30 11.54 12.78 -13.83
C VAL A 30 12.29 14.12 -13.87
N GLY A 31 13.00 14.40 -14.96
CA GLY A 31 13.69 15.67 -15.18
C GLY A 31 12.72 16.86 -15.16
N ASP A 32 11.58 16.76 -15.85
CA ASP A 32 10.53 17.78 -15.84
C ASP A 32 9.89 17.92 -14.45
N TYR A 33 9.52 16.79 -13.83
CA TYR A 33 8.94 16.76 -12.49
C TYR A 33 9.80 17.47 -11.44
N LEU A 34 11.11 17.21 -11.44
CA LEU A 34 12.07 17.81 -10.53
C LEU A 34 12.37 19.27 -10.89
N ALA A 35 12.56 19.59 -12.17
CA ALA A 35 12.85 20.95 -12.60
C ALA A 35 11.69 21.91 -12.28
N ASP A 36 10.45 21.48 -12.50
CA ASP A 36 9.26 22.26 -12.18
C ASP A 36 9.13 22.53 -10.69
N GLY A 37 9.44 21.53 -9.85
CA GLY A 37 9.51 21.71 -8.39
C GLY A 37 10.53 22.76 -8.00
N ILE A 38 11.77 22.62 -8.48
CA ILE A 38 12.86 23.54 -8.12
C ILE A 38 12.56 24.97 -8.60
N ARG A 39 11.96 25.15 -9.79
CA ARG A 39 11.53 26.47 -10.28
C ARG A 39 10.39 27.05 -9.46
N ALA A 40 9.47 26.22 -8.96
CA ALA A 40 8.41 26.62 -8.03
C ALA A 40 8.94 26.93 -6.62
N GLY A 41 10.21 26.62 -6.33
CA GLY A 41 10.86 26.87 -5.05
C GLY A 41 10.87 25.66 -4.12
N ASP A 42 10.39 24.50 -4.55
CA ASP A 42 10.40 23.24 -3.80
C ASP A 42 11.85 22.76 -3.57
N ALA A 43 12.04 21.99 -2.50
CA ALA A 43 13.24 21.16 -2.33
C ALA A 43 13.03 19.80 -3.01
N ALA A 44 14.11 19.26 -3.59
CA ALA A 44 14.10 17.96 -4.27
C ALA A 44 14.92 16.93 -3.47
N VAL A 45 14.35 15.76 -3.24
CA VAL A 45 15.03 14.58 -2.70
C VAL A 45 15.00 13.48 -3.77
N ILE A 46 16.16 13.01 -4.19
CA ILE A 46 16.29 11.98 -5.23
C ILE A 46 16.89 10.73 -4.60
N VAL A 47 16.19 9.61 -4.69
CA VAL A 47 16.69 8.28 -4.32
C VAL A 47 16.71 7.43 -5.57
N ALA A 48 17.85 7.40 -6.24
CA ALA A 48 18.01 6.78 -7.57
C ALA A 48 19.31 5.97 -7.68
N THR A 49 19.40 5.07 -8.65
CA THR A 49 20.62 4.30 -8.97
C THR A 49 21.77 5.23 -9.38
N ALA A 50 23.01 4.74 -9.30
CA ALA A 50 24.19 5.55 -9.64
C ALA A 50 24.13 6.12 -11.05
N THR A 51 23.66 5.32 -12.00
CA THR A 51 23.48 5.73 -13.40
C THR A 51 22.41 6.82 -13.51
N HIS A 52 21.23 6.63 -12.94
CA HIS A 52 20.14 7.60 -13.05
C HIS A 52 20.40 8.91 -12.32
N ARG A 53 21.14 8.90 -11.20
CA ARG A 53 21.53 10.15 -10.53
C ARG A 53 22.31 11.09 -11.45
N ILE A 54 23.30 10.56 -12.17
CA ILE A 54 24.12 11.34 -13.10
C ILE A 54 23.24 11.85 -14.26
N ALA A 55 22.36 10.99 -14.78
CA ALA A 55 21.46 11.35 -15.87
C ALA A 55 20.46 12.44 -15.48
N PHE A 56 19.83 12.35 -14.31
CA PHE A 56 18.89 13.36 -13.81
C PHE A 56 19.58 14.71 -13.56
N GLU A 57 20.81 14.74 -13.01
CA GLU A 57 21.55 16.00 -12.85
C GLU A 57 21.89 16.66 -14.20
N ALA A 58 22.30 15.86 -15.19
CA ALA A 58 22.54 16.36 -16.54
C ALA A 58 21.25 16.90 -17.17
N ALA A 59 20.14 16.18 -17.02
CA ALA A 59 18.82 16.57 -17.51
C ALA A 59 18.30 17.86 -16.86
N LEU A 60 18.50 18.03 -15.56
CA LEU A 60 18.18 19.26 -14.82
C LEU A 60 19.02 20.45 -15.29
N THR A 61 20.32 20.23 -15.49
CA THR A 61 21.24 21.27 -15.99
C THR A 61 20.84 21.71 -17.40
N ALA A 62 20.51 20.77 -18.29
CA ALA A 62 20.02 21.06 -19.64
C ALA A 62 18.70 21.85 -19.62
N ARG A 63 17.88 21.66 -18.59
CA ARG A 63 16.63 22.40 -18.31
C ARG A 63 16.85 23.76 -17.61
N GLY A 64 18.11 24.20 -17.46
CA GLY A 64 18.48 25.49 -16.88
C GLY A 64 18.42 25.55 -15.35
N VAL A 65 18.31 24.41 -14.67
CA VAL A 65 18.34 24.35 -13.20
C VAL A 65 19.78 24.46 -12.71
N ASN A 66 20.03 25.39 -11.78
CA ASN A 66 21.33 25.50 -11.10
C ASN A 66 21.40 24.50 -9.93
N VAL A 67 21.72 23.24 -10.24
CA VAL A 67 21.80 22.14 -9.24
C VAL A 67 22.82 22.44 -8.14
N ALA A 68 23.96 23.06 -8.49
CA ALA A 68 24.99 23.42 -7.51
C ALA A 68 24.47 24.42 -6.46
N ALA A 69 23.73 25.44 -6.89
CA ALA A 69 23.10 26.39 -5.97
C ALA A 69 22.01 25.74 -5.12
N ALA A 70 21.17 24.88 -5.73
CA ALA A 70 20.12 24.16 -5.01
C ALA A 70 20.71 23.23 -3.93
N ARG A 71 21.83 22.56 -4.23
CA ARG A 71 22.55 21.70 -3.29
C ARG A 71 23.18 22.52 -2.16
N ALA A 72 23.82 23.66 -2.48
CA ALA A 72 24.45 24.53 -1.49
C ALA A 72 23.46 25.12 -0.47
N CYS A 73 22.20 25.34 -0.86
CA CYS A 73 21.14 25.80 0.04
C CYS A 73 20.29 24.68 0.66
N GLY A 74 20.67 23.41 0.46
CA GLY A 74 19.96 22.25 1.02
C GLY A 74 18.65 21.90 0.32
N ALA A 75 18.31 22.55 -0.79
CA ALA A 75 17.11 22.29 -1.58
C ALA A 75 17.27 21.15 -2.60
N TYR A 76 18.44 20.48 -2.63
CA TYR A 76 18.69 19.33 -3.50
C TYR A 76 19.49 18.27 -2.74
N VAL A 77 18.81 17.20 -2.35
CA VAL A 77 19.36 16.07 -1.59
C VAL A 77 19.33 14.83 -2.47
N VAL A 78 20.43 14.08 -2.49
CA VAL A 78 20.58 12.91 -3.35
C VAL A 78 21.10 11.73 -2.55
N LEU A 79 20.46 10.59 -2.72
CA LEU A 79 20.77 9.31 -2.10
C LEU A 79 20.93 8.23 -3.17
N ASP A 80 21.82 7.28 -2.92
CA ASP A 80 21.94 6.08 -3.74
C ASP A 80 20.86 5.07 -3.38
N ALA A 81 20.05 4.64 -4.35
CA ALA A 81 18.93 3.75 -4.11
C ALA A 81 19.35 2.38 -3.58
N GLU A 82 20.39 1.77 -4.14
CA GLU A 82 20.86 0.45 -3.70
C GLU A 82 21.47 0.53 -2.30
N GLU A 83 22.29 1.54 -2.02
CA GLU A 83 22.88 1.75 -0.70
C GLU A 83 21.85 2.12 0.37
N THR A 84 20.88 2.96 0.01
CA THR A 84 19.78 3.35 0.91
C THR A 84 18.93 2.14 1.26
N LEU A 85 18.55 1.36 0.25
CA LEU A 85 17.75 0.14 0.43
C LEU A 85 18.47 -0.89 1.30
N ARG A 86 19.78 -1.12 1.08
CA ARG A 86 20.60 -2.05 1.90
C ARG A 86 20.66 -1.68 3.38
N GLN A 87 20.44 -0.43 3.76
CA GLN A 87 20.48 -0.01 5.16
C GLN A 87 19.27 -0.49 5.97
N PHE A 88 18.17 -0.88 5.31
CA PHE A 88 16.96 -1.34 5.98
C PHE A 88 16.35 -2.61 5.40
N LEU A 89 17.02 -3.28 4.46
CA LEU A 89 16.65 -4.64 4.07
C LEU A 89 17.23 -5.67 5.05
N VAL A 90 16.35 -6.51 5.59
CA VAL A 90 16.71 -7.68 6.39
C VAL A 90 16.04 -8.89 5.78
N ALA A 91 16.83 -9.86 5.30
CA ALA A 91 16.32 -11.04 4.57
C ALA A 91 15.34 -10.66 3.44
N ASP A 92 15.78 -9.72 2.58
CA ASP A 92 15.04 -9.19 1.43
C ASP A 92 13.71 -8.48 1.78
N TRP A 93 13.53 -8.11 3.05
CA TRP A 93 12.34 -7.42 3.56
C TRP A 93 12.66 -6.01 4.08
N PRO A 94 11.87 -4.97 3.73
CA PRO A 94 12.09 -3.61 4.22
C PRO A 94 11.62 -3.47 5.68
N GLU A 95 12.58 -3.25 6.58
CA GLU A 95 12.31 -3.00 7.99
C GLU A 95 11.89 -1.55 8.24
N ARG A 96 10.71 -1.40 8.86
CA ARG A 96 10.07 -0.10 9.12
C ARG A 96 10.98 0.90 9.84
N ILE A 97 11.64 0.46 10.92
CA ILE A 97 12.47 1.35 11.74
C ILE A 97 13.68 1.83 10.93
N GLY A 98 14.31 0.95 10.15
CA GLY A 98 15.45 1.32 9.32
C GLY A 98 15.05 2.29 8.21
N PHE A 99 13.94 2.02 7.52
CA PHE A 99 13.37 2.93 6.52
C PHE A 99 13.13 4.32 7.12
N GLU A 100 12.49 4.39 8.28
CA GLU A 100 12.23 5.65 8.95
C GLU A 100 13.52 6.38 9.34
N LEU A 101 14.54 5.68 9.83
CA LEU A 101 15.80 6.34 10.21
C LEU A 101 16.50 7.00 9.02
N VAL A 102 16.49 6.36 7.85
CA VAL A 102 17.23 6.85 6.68
C VAL A 102 16.39 7.83 5.85
N VAL A 103 15.19 7.41 5.44
CA VAL A 103 14.37 8.16 4.49
C VAL A 103 13.72 9.37 5.15
N ARG A 104 13.20 9.24 6.38
CA ARG A 104 12.64 10.38 7.11
C ARG A 104 13.69 11.46 7.36
N ALA A 105 14.93 11.07 7.69
CA ALA A 105 16.01 12.01 7.94
C ALA A 105 16.33 12.85 6.70
N ALA A 106 16.39 12.21 5.53
CA ALA A 106 16.60 12.90 4.26
C ALA A 106 15.47 13.90 3.93
N ILE A 107 14.20 13.48 4.09
CA ILE A 107 13.06 14.37 3.86
C ILE A 107 13.03 15.52 4.86
N ARG A 108 13.30 15.27 6.14
CA ARG A 108 13.36 16.33 7.17
C ARG A 108 14.44 17.35 6.88
N SER A 109 15.64 16.90 6.48
CA SER A 109 16.72 17.79 6.09
C SER A 109 16.31 18.72 4.94
N ALA A 110 15.48 18.24 4.00
CA ALA A 110 14.93 19.07 2.93
C ALA A 110 13.80 20.00 3.43
N CYS A 111 12.94 19.52 4.34
CA CYS A 111 11.87 20.33 4.95
C CYS A 111 12.40 21.50 5.80
N ASP A 112 13.57 21.38 6.43
CA ASP A 112 14.17 22.44 7.25
C ASP A 112 14.47 23.73 6.46
N THR A 113 14.42 23.66 5.12
CA THR A 113 14.47 24.83 4.24
C THR A 113 13.18 25.68 4.26
N GLY A 114 12.09 25.18 4.86
CA GLY A 114 10.76 25.79 4.84
C GLY A 114 10.02 25.64 3.50
N ARG A 115 10.54 24.81 2.60
CA ARG A 115 10.00 24.59 1.24
C ARG A 115 9.16 23.31 1.19
N PRO A 116 8.14 23.24 0.31
CA PRO A 116 7.55 21.95 -0.04
C PRO A 116 8.62 21.00 -0.59
N VAL A 117 8.45 19.69 -0.37
CA VAL A 117 9.43 18.68 -0.80
C VAL A 117 8.83 17.82 -1.91
N ARG A 118 9.60 17.62 -2.98
CA ARG A 118 9.35 16.62 -4.02
C ARG A 118 10.36 15.50 -3.91
N VAL A 119 9.89 14.27 -4.01
CA VAL A 119 10.69 13.07 -3.85
C VAL A 119 10.57 12.22 -5.12
N PHE A 120 11.71 11.75 -5.63
CA PHE A 120 11.76 10.67 -6.60
C PHE A 120 12.38 9.43 -5.96
N GLY A 121 11.76 8.26 -6.11
CA GLY A 121 12.21 7.00 -5.53
C GLY A 121 12.28 5.85 -6.52
N GLU A 122 13.45 5.23 -6.64
CA GLU A 122 13.70 4.07 -7.52
C GLU A 122 13.86 2.75 -6.75
N MET A 123 13.99 2.80 -5.41
CA MET A 123 14.22 1.61 -4.58
C MET A 123 13.15 0.53 -4.74
N VAL A 124 11.92 0.94 -5.00
CA VAL A 124 10.81 -0.01 -5.14
C VAL A 124 10.89 -0.78 -6.45
N ALA A 125 11.30 -0.13 -7.53
CA ALA A 125 11.57 -0.79 -8.80
C ALA A 125 12.72 -1.80 -8.69
N LEU A 126 13.77 -1.50 -7.92
CA LEU A 126 14.86 -2.44 -7.66
C LEU A 126 14.39 -3.73 -6.97
N LEU A 127 13.51 -3.61 -5.97
CA LEU A 127 12.91 -4.79 -5.31
C LEU A 127 12.02 -5.57 -6.26
N TRP A 128 11.25 -4.87 -7.08
CA TRP A 128 10.36 -5.47 -8.06
C TRP A 128 11.14 -6.28 -9.10
N ASP A 129 12.17 -5.69 -9.71
CA ASP A 129 13.01 -6.33 -10.73
C ASP A 129 13.80 -7.52 -10.17
N ALA A 130 14.14 -7.50 -8.88
CA ALA A 130 14.74 -8.62 -8.18
C ALA A 130 13.75 -9.76 -7.87
N GLY A 131 12.46 -9.62 -8.22
CA GLY A 131 11.41 -10.60 -7.95
C GLY A 131 10.84 -10.52 -6.53
N HIS A 132 11.27 -9.56 -5.71
CA HIS A 132 10.78 -9.33 -4.34
C HIS A 132 9.53 -8.43 -4.36
N VAL A 133 8.52 -8.83 -5.14
CA VAL A 133 7.30 -8.06 -5.42
C VAL A 133 6.54 -7.65 -4.15
N TYR A 134 6.47 -8.53 -3.15
CA TYR A 134 5.80 -8.20 -1.88
C TYR A 134 6.60 -7.22 -1.02
N ALA A 135 7.93 -7.31 -1.05
CA ALA A 135 8.80 -6.35 -0.39
C ALA A 135 8.68 -4.96 -1.03
N ALA A 136 8.54 -4.91 -2.37
CA ALA A 136 8.25 -3.68 -3.10
C ALA A 136 6.93 -3.04 -2.63
N ILE A 137 5.85 -3.83 -2.55
CA ILE A 137 4.53 -3.37 -2.05
C ILE A 137 4.61 -2.89 -0.59
N GLU A 138 5.37 -3.55 0.27
CA GLU A 138 5.55 -3.08 1.65
C GLU A 138 6.32 -1.75 1.68
N LEU A 139 7.35 -1.59 0.86
CA LEU A 139 8.10 -0.34 0.77
C LEU A 139 7.19 0.83 0.32
N GLU A 140 6.27 0.62 -0.62
CA GLU A 140 5.26 1.63 -0.98
C GLU A 140 4.34 2.01 0.18
N SER A 141 4.09 1.05 1.07
CA SER A 141 3.23 1.25 2.24
C SER A 141 3.93 2.05 3.32
N LEU A 142 5.24 1.82 3.49
CA LEU A 142 6.11 2.63 4.33
C LEU A 142 6.19 4.08 3.83
N TRP A 143 6.28 4.29 2.50
CA TRP A 143 6.21 5.61 1.89
C TRP A 143 4.88 6.32 2.15
N ASN A 144 3.76 5.64 1.94
CA ASN A 144 2.43 6.20 2.22
C ASN A 144 2.24 6.54 3.70
N GLU A 145 2.74 5.70 4.60
CA GLU A 145 2.71 5.98 6.03
C GLU A 145 3.55 7.22 6.38
N LEU A 146 4.75 7.34 5.80
CA LEU A 146 5.59 8.52 5.97
C LEU A 146 4.91 9.79 5.41
N GLY A 147 4.19 9.67 4.30
CA GLY A 147 3.40 10.73 3.67
C GLY A 147 2.21 11.23 4.50
N ARG A 148 1.72 10.43 5.46
CA ARG A 148 0.75 10.90 6.47
C ARG A 148 1.39 11.78 7.54
N GLN A 149 2.71 11.68 7.70
CA GLN A 149 3.45 12.31 8.80
C GLN A 149 4.28 13.52 8.35
N LEU A 150 4.82 13.51 7.12
CA LEU A 150 5.66 14.58 6.55
C LEU A 150 5.08 15.09 5.24
N THR A 151 5.12 16.40 4.99
CA THR A 151 4.56 17.00 3.77
C THR A 151 5.55 16.87 2.62
N PHE A 152 5.27 15.98 1.67
CA PHE A 152 5.99 15.87 0.42
C PHE A 152 5.07 15.34 -0.69
N THR A 153 5.52 15.44 -1.94
CA THR A 153 4.95 14.70 -3.08
C THR A 153 5.98 13.66 -3.50
N LEU A 154 5.56 12.42 -3.74
CA LEU A 154 6.44 11.33 -4.16
C LEU A 154 6.09 10.89 -5.58
N MET A 155 7.13 10.59 -6.37
CA MET A 155 7.03 9.91 -7.64
C MET A 155 7.88 8.63 -7.59
N CYS A 156 7.23 7.49 -7.79
CA CYS A 156 7.87 6.21 -8.07
C CYS A 156 7.83 5.95 -9.58
N ALA A 157 8.81 5.22 -10.10
CA ALA A 157 8.83 4.85 -11.51
C ALA A 157 9.29 3.42 -11.73
N TYR A 158 8.68 2.74 -12.72
CA TYR A 158 8.89 1.33 -13.02
C TYR A 158 9.08 1.10 -14.51
N PRO A 159 10.02 0.24 -14.93
CA PRO A 159 10.06 -0.22 -16.30
C PRO A 159 8.75 -0.94 -16.65
N ALA A 160 8.09 -0.54 -17.73
CA ALA A 160 6.81 -1.11 -18.14
C ALA A 160 6.90 -2.62 -18.37
N GLN A 161 8.01 -3.10 -18.93
CA GLN A 161 8.28 -4.54 -19.12
C GLN A 161 8.33 -5.34 -17.81
N SER A 162 8.73 -4.71 -16.70
CA SER A 162 8.85 -5.39 -15.41
C SER A 162 7.49 -5.67 -14.77
N VAL A 163 6.47 -4.88 -15.12
CA VAL A 163 5.14 -4.94 -14.51
C VAL A 163 4.06 -5.56 -15.40
N SER A 164 4.33 -5.76 -16.69
CA SER A 164 3.33 -6.18 -17.69
C SER A 164 3.17 -7.70 -17.88
N GLY A 165 3.82 -8.52 -17.07
CA GLY A 165 3.68 -9.99 -17.12
C GLY A 165 2.41 -10.52 -16.42
N ASP A 166 1.80 -11.58 -16.97
CA ASP A 166 0.58 -12.21 -16.43
C ASP A 166 0.74 -12.68 -14.96
N ASP A 167 1.94 -13.11 -14.57
CA ASP A 167 2.26 -13.56 -13.21
C ASP A 167 2.23 -12.42 -12.17
N HIS A 168 2.22 -11.16 -12.61
CA HIS A 168 2.30 -9.98 -11.76
C HIS A 168 1.05 -9.10 -11.78
N LEU A 169 0.03 -9.40 -12.60
CA LEU A 169 -1.21 -8.60 -12.71
C LEU A 169 -1.85 -8.26 -11.35
N ALA A 170 -1.93 -9.26 -10.46
CA ALA A 170 -2.53 -9.08 -9.13
C ALA A 170 -1.65 -8.28 -8.16
N ALA A 171 -0.34 -8.16 -8.41
CA ALA A 171 0.58 -7.35 -7.63
C ALA A 171 0.72 -5.94 -8.21
N LEU A 172 0.63 -5.80 -9.53
CA LEU A 172 0.61 -4.50 -10.22
C LEU A 172 -0.62 -3.71 -9.79
N ALA A 173 -1.78 -4.37 -9.69
CA ALA A 173 -2.98 -3.74 -9.14
C ALA A 173 -2.72 -3.15 -7.73
N ASP A 174 -2.00 -3.86 -6.86
CA ASP A 174 -1.68 -3.42 -5.49
C ASP A 174 -0.81 -2.18 -5.47
N LEU A 175 0.21 -2.23 -6.32
CA LEU A 175 1.14 -1.15 -6.51
C LEU A 175 0.37 0.07 -6.99
N CYS A 176 -0.45 -0.06 -8.04
CA CYS A 176 -1.28 1.04 -8.54
C CYS A 176 -2.26 1.59 -7.49
N GLU A 177 -2.88 0.76 -6.65
CA GLU A 177 -3.77 1.22 -5.57
C GLU A 177 -3.06 2.02 -4.48
N LEU A 178 -1.75 1.81 -4.29
CA LEU A 178 -0.94 2.58 -3.35
C LEU A 178 -0.56 3.96 -3.89
N HIS A 179 -0.82 4.22 -5.17
CA HIS A 179 -0.57 5.50 -5.81
C HIS A 179 -1.87 6.28 -6.02
N SER A 180 -1.78 7.58 -5.81
CA SER A 180 -2.88 8.53 -6.00
C SER A 180 -3.17 8.85 -7.47
N ALA A 181 -2.18 8.69 -8.35
CA ALA A 181 -2.32 8.91 -9.79
C ALA A 181 -1.19 8.24 -10.59
N VAL A 182 -1.48 7.92 -11.85
CA VAL A 182 -0.50 7.49 -12.86
C VAL A 182 -0.09 8.70 -13.71
N VAL A 183 1.20 8.88 -13.94
CA VAL A 183 1.78 9.96 -14.73
C VAL A 183 2.12 9.42 -16.12
N GLY A 184 1.50 10.00 -17.15
CA GLY A 184 1.75 9.64 -18.55
C GLY A 184 0.50 9.31 -19.38
N GLU A 185 -0.66 9.05 -18.76
CA GLU A 185 -1.90 8.78 -19.50
C GLU A 185 -2.86 9.98 -19.53
N HIS A 186 -3.14 10.51 -20.72
CA HIS A 186 -4.30 11.38 -20.95
C HIS A 186 -5.42 10.64 -21.72
N ARG A 187 -6.58 10.54 -21.05
CA ARG A 187 -8.00 10.45 -21.51
C ARG A 187 -8.73 9.08 -21.48
N GLU A 188 -9.61 8.99 -20.48
CA GLU A 188 -10.98 8.41 -20.43
C GLU A 188 -11.25 7.00 -20.98
N SER A 189 -11.77 6.12 -20.11
CA SER A 189 -13.09 5.52 -20.35
C SER A 189 -13.76 4.98 -19.07
N SER A 190 -14.99 5.44 -18.85
CA SER A 190 -15.97 4.90 -17.93
C SER A 190 -16.70 3.72 -18.56
N ALA A 191 -16.76 2.57 -17.89
CA ALA A 191 -17.83 1.53 -17.97
C ALA A 191 -17.44 0.37 -17.01
N ALA A 192 -18.29 -0.33 -16.28
CA ALA A 192 -19.74 -0.47 -16.31
C ALA A 192 -20.27 -0.86 -14.92
N ALA A 193 -21.47 -0.39 -14.58
CA ALA A 193 -22.25 -0.90 -13.45
C ALA A 193 -22.84 -2.28 -13.81
N GLY A 194 -22.54 -3.31 -13.02
CA GLY A 194 -23.13 -4.64 -13.13
C GLY A 194 -24.51 -4.73 -12.47
N SER A 195 -25.46 -5.36 -13.15
CA SER A 195 -26.83 -5.64 -12.67
C SER A 195 -26.86 -6.70 -11.54
N PRO A 196 -27.82 -6.64 -10.60
CA PRO A 196 -27.96 -7.60 -9.50
C PRO A 196 -28.76 -8.84 -9.93
N GLY A 197 -28.35 -10.04 -9.48
CA GLY A 197 -29.26 -11.20 -9.53
C GLY A 197 -28.67 -12.61 -9.45
N VAL A 198 -27.35 -12.81 -9.55
CA VAL A 198 -26.74 -14.15 -9.43
C VAL A 198 -25.90 -14.21 -8.16
N ALA A 199 -26.08 -15.25 -7.35
CA ALA A 199 -25.23 -15.50 -6.19
C ALA A 199 -23.78 -15.65 -6.66
N ALA A 200 -22.94 -14.67 -6.34
CA ALA A 200 -21.54 -14.66 -6.70
C ALA A 200 -20.70 -15.16 -5.52
N ALA A 201 -19.72 -16.02 -5.77
CA ALA A 201 -18.83 -16.53 -4.74
C ALA A 201 -17.42 -16.72 -5.30
N THR A 202 -16.41 -16.46 -4.47
CA THR A 202 -15.00 -16.69 -4.80
C THR A 202 -14.23 -17.11 -3.55
N ALA A 203 -13.13 -17.84 -3.74
CA ALA A 203 -12.27 -18.29 -2.66
C ALA A 203 -10.80 -18.25 -3.06
N ARG A 204 -9.92 -17.96 -2.10
CA ARG A 204 -8.47 -17.94 -2.29
C ARG A 204 -7.74 -18.47 -1.06
N ALA A 205 -6.71 -19.28 -1.30
CA ALA A 205 -5.80 -19.76 -0.26
C ALA A 205 -4.65 -18.77 -0.04
N PHE A 206 -4.21 -18.68 1.20
CA PHE A 206 -3.14 -17.81 1.67
C PHE A 206 -2.20 -18.61 2.56
N ASP A 207 -0.91 -18.28 2.50
CA ASP A 207 0.08 -18.85 3.39
C ASP A 207 -0.05 -18.28 4.82
N ARG A 208 0.85 -18.68 5.72
CA ARG A 208 0.89 -18.22 7.11
C ARG A 208 1.85 -17.04 7.34
N SER A 209 2.19 -16.28 6.29
CA SER A 209 3.05 -15.10 6.42
C SER A 209 2.33 -13.98 7.20
N TYR A 210 3.09 -13.05 7.75
CA TYR A 210 2.50 -11.90 8.46
C TYR A 210 1.78 -10.92 7.51
N ASP A 211 2.04 -11.00 6.20
CA ASP A 211 1.44 -10.14 5.16
C ASP A 211 0.16 -10.72 4.56
N SER A 212 -0.06 -12.02 4.75
CA SER A 212 -1.24 -12.71 4.22
C SER A 212 -2.58 -12.06 4.64
N PRO A 213 -2.76 -11.44 5.83
CA PRO A 213 -4.01 -10.74 6.17
C PRO A 213 -4.30 -9.54 5.27
N ARG A 214 -3.25 -8.85 4.81
CA ARG A 214 -3.39 -7.73 3.88
C ARG A 214 -3.82 -8.22 2.49
N ALA A 215 -3.22 -9.30 2.01
CA ALA A 215 -3.61 -9.92 0.74
C ALA A 215 -5.05 -10.48 0.80
N ALA A 216 -5.43 -11.07 1.95
CA ALA A 216 -6.79 -11.53 2.22
C ALA A 216 -7.80 -10.38 2.23
N ARG A 217 -7.44 -9.23 2.82
CA ARG A 217 -8.25 -8.02 2.80
C ARG A 217 -8.55 -7.58 1.37
N ARG A 218 -7.51 -7.42 0.56
CA ARG A 218 -7.68 -6.99 -0.84
C ARG A 218 -8.58 -7.94 -1.62
N PHE A 219 -8.33 -9.25 -1.53
CA PHE A 219 -9.15 -10.26 -2.20
C PHE A 219 -10.65 -10.11 -1.90
N VAL A 220 -11.02 -9.83 -0.65
CA VAL A 220 -12.42 -9.58 -0.28
C VAL A 220 -12.93 -8.27 -0.84
N LEU A 221 -12.16 -7.17 -0.75
CA LEU A 221 -12.58 -5.86 -1.27
C LEU A 221 -12.81 -5.89 -2.79
N ASP A 222 -11.96 -6.58 -3.54
CA ASP A 222 -12.10 -6.69 -4.99
C ASP A 222 -13.36 -7.45 -5.41
N ALA A 223 -13.64 -8.56 -4.72
CA ALA A 223 -14.89 -9.30 -4.91
C ALA A 223 -16.11 -8.40 -4.65
N LEU A 224 -16.09 -7.63 -3.56
CA LEU A 224 -17.18 -6.71 -3.23
C LEU A 224 -17.33 -5.57 -4.25
N ARG A 225 -16.23 -4.98 -4.73
CA ARG A 225 -16.25 -3.94 -5.77
C ARG A 225 -16.83 -4.48 -7.07
N GLN A 226 -16.39 -5.66 -7.49
CA GLN A 226 -16.89 -6.33 -8.68
C GLN A 226 -18.40 -6.62 -8.59
N TRP A 227 -18.89 -6.90 -7.39
CA TRP A 227 -20.32 -7.15 -7.13
C TRP A 227 -21.12 -5.88 -6.79
N GLY A 228 -20.46 -4.71 -6.73
CA GLY A 228 -21.11 -3.42 -6.48
C GLY A 228 -21.40 -3.09 -5.01
N HIS A 229 -20.82 -3.80 -4.05
CA HIS A 229 -21.05 -3.64 -2.60
C HIS A 229 -20.15 -2.60 -1.94
N TYR A 230 -20.02 -1.41 -2.54
CA TYR A 230 -19.17 -0.32 -2.06
C TYR A 230 -19.41 0.11 -0.60
N PRO A 231 -20.65 0.19 -0.09
CA PRO A 231 -20.90 0.61 1.29
C PRO A 231 -20.37 -0.35 2.36
N LEU A 232 -20.04 -1.59 1.99
CA LEU A 232 -19.58 -2.62 2.92
C LEU A 232 -18.06 -2.76 2.98
N LEU A 233 -17.31 -2.01 2.16
CA LEU A 233 -15.87 -2.22 1.98
C LEU A 233 -15.08 -2.02 3.28
N ASP A 234 -15.38 -0.98 4.06
CA ASP A 234 -14.64 -0.69 5.30
C ASP A 234 -14.85 -1.80 6.34
N ASP A 235 -16.11 -2.17 6.59
CA ASP A 235 -16.48 -3.21 7.57
C ASP A 235 -15.96 -4.58 7.14
N ALA A 236 -16.16 -4.95 5.87
CA ALA A 236 -15.65 -6.20 5.29
C ALA A 236 -14.13 -6.28 5.38
N GLY A 237 -13.44 -5.17 5.08
CA GLY A 237 -11.99 -5.08 5.13
C GLY A 237 -11.45 -5.27 6.54
N LEU A 238 -12.12 -4.73 7.56
CA LEU A 238 -11.71 -4.91 8.94
C LEU A 238 -11.98 -6.34 9.43
N ILE A 239 -13.16 -6.89 9.11
CA ILE A 239 -13.54 -8.27 9.46
C ILE A 239 -12.52 -9.28 8.93
N VAL A 240 -12.22 -9.26 7.64
CA VAL A 240 -11.29 -10.23 7.04
C VAL A 240 -9.86 -10.07 7.60
N THR A 241 -9.43 -8.84 7.92
CA THR A 241 -8.11 -8.60 8.52
C THR A 241 -8.01 -9.25 9.88
N GLU A 242 -9.02 -9.11 10.73
CA GLU A 242 -9.03 -9.74 12.05
C GLU A 242 -9.10 -11.28 11.97
N LEU A 243 -9.92 -11.80 11.06
CA LEU A 243 -10.05 -13.25 10.87
C LEU A 243 -8.76 -13.88 10.31
N ALA A 244 -8.12 -13.23 9.33
CA ALA A 244 -6.85 -13.68 8.77
C ALA A 244 -5.70 -13.55 9.78
N THR A 245 -5.67 -12.46 10.56
CA THR A 245 -4.70 -12.29 11.65
C THR A 245 -4.83 -13.41 12.69
N ASN A 246 -6.06 -13.85 13.00
CA ASN A 246 -6.27 -15.01 13.87
C ASN A 246 -5.69 -16.30 13.26
N ALA A 247 -5.87 -16.51 11.94
CA ALA A 247 -5.30 -17.68 11.28
C ALA A 247 -3.76 -17.69 11.33
N VAL A 248 -3.12 -16.53 11.10
CA VAL A 248 -1.66 -16.40 11.13
C VAL A 248 -1.10 -16.50 12.56
N LEU A 249 -1.56 -15.63 13.47
CA LEU A 249 -0.95 -15.48 14.80
C LEU A 249 -1.35 -16.58 15.78
N HIS A 250 -2.58 -17.09 15.66
CA HIS A 250 -3.15 -18.01 16.64
C HIS A 250 -3.30 -19.44 16.11
N ALA A 251 -3.78 -19.63 14.87
CA ALA A 251 -3.84 -20.97 14.28
C ALA A 251 -2.46 -21.43 13.76
N ARG A 252 -1.64 -20.49 13.26
CA ARG A 252 -0.30 -20.74 12.70
C ARG A 252 -0.32 -21.71 11.51
N THR A 253 -1.40 -21.65 10.73
CA THR A 253 -1.62 -22.49 9.54
C THR A 253 -1.81 -21.61 8.31
N GLU A 254 -1.68 -22.21 7.13
CA GLU A 254 -2.30 -21.66 5.93
C GLU A 254 -3.82 -21.55 6.13
N TYR A 255 -4.47 -20.70 5.35
CA TYR A 255 -5.92 -20.53 5.45
C TYR A 255 -6.54 -20.18 4.10
N THR A 256 -7.84 -20.45 3.98
CA THR A 256 -8.64 -20.07 2.80
C THR A 256 -9.66 -19.03 3.19
N VAL A 257 -9.72 -17.94 2.42
CA VAL A 257 -10.81 -16.97 2.53
C VAL A 257 -11.85 -17.30 1.48
N HIS A 258 -13.10 -17.42 1.90
CA HIS A 258 -14.27 -17.53 1.05
C HIS A 258 -15.10 -16.26 1.21
N VAL A 259 -15.53 -15.68 0.09
CA VAL A 259 -16.47 -14.56 0.10
C VAL A 259 -17.62 -14.87 -0.85
N SER A 260 -18.84 -14.59 -0.44
CA SER A 260 -20.04 -14.85 -1.24
C SER A 260 -21.09 -13.76 -1.05
N SER A 261 -21.77 -13.40 -2.13
CA SER A 261 -22.94 -12.51 -2.13
C SER A 261 -24.21 -13.32 -2.34
N SER A 262 -25.21 -13.08 -1.49
CA SER A 262 -26.57 -13.59 -1.64
C SER A 262 -27.49 -12.49 -2.19
N ALA A 263 -28.81 -12.56 -1.95
CA ALA A 263 -29.73 -11.46 -2.28
C ALA A 263 -29.75 -10.35 -1.20
N HIS A 264 -29.33 -10.66 0.04
CA HIS A 264 -29.54 -9.78 1.20
C HIS A 264 -28.32 -9.59 2.10
N ALA A 265 -27.26 -10.37 1.87
CA ALA A 265 -26.05 -10.32 2.68
C ALA A 265 -24.83 -10.79 1.89
N ILE A 266 -23.67 -10.25 2.25
CA ILE A 266 -22.38 -10.86 1.95
C ILE A 266 -21.93 -11.72 3.13
N ARG A 267 -21.20 -12.79 2.85
CA ARG A 267 -20.57 -13.64 3.86
C ARG A 267 -19.09 -13.75 3.58
N ILE A 268 -18.29 -13.51 4.60
CA ILE A 268 -16.83 -13.67 4.59
C ILE A 268 -16.51 -14.80 5.55
N ALA A 269 -15.82 -15.84 5.09
CA ALA A 269 -15.41 -16.98 5.90
C ALA A 269 -13.91 -17.24 5.77
N VAL A 270 -13.23 -17.41 6.90
CA VAL A 270 -11.82 -17.79 6.95
C VAL A 270 -11.72 -19.19 7.53
N ARG A 271 -11.19 -20.12 6.72
CA ARG A 271 -10.98 -21.51 7.09
C ARG A 271 -9.50 -21.75 7.37
N ASP A 272 -9.20 -22.25 8.55
CA ASP A 272 -7.84 -22.62 8.97
C ASP A 272 -7.79 -24.10 9.41
N SER A 273 -6.59 -24.66 9.56
CA SER A 273 -6.41 -26.08 9.91
C SER A 273 -6.35 -26.37 11.41
N SER A 274 -6.56 -25.37 12.27
CA SER A 274 -6.58 -25.56 13.72
C SER A 274 -7.99 -25.95 14.20
N PRO A 275 -8.13 -27.05 14.96
CA PRO A 275 -9.42 -27.46 15.54
C PRO A 275 -9.79 -26.62 16.76
N THR A 276 -8.91 -25.76 17.25
CA THR A 276 -9.13 -24.95 18.45
C THR A 276 -10.03 -23.75 18.13
N PRO A 277 -11.22 -23.62 18.74
CA PRO A 277 -12.08 -22.46 18.53
C PRO A 277 -11.39 -21.18 19.02
N PRO A 278 -11.62 -20.03 18.35
CA PRO A 278 -10.99 -18.79 18.73
C PRO A 278 -11.55 -18.31 20.08
N SER A 279 -10.68 -17.95 21.02
CA SER A 279 -11.09 -17.53 22.36
C SER A 279 -11.54 -16.07 22.36
N ARG A 280 -12.83 -15.81 22.60
CA ARG A 280 -13.32 -14.46 22.92
C ARG A 280 -12.84 -14.10 24.34
N ARG A 281 -11.96 -13.10 24.48
CA ARG A 281 -11.57 -12.56 25.79
C ARG A 281 -12.09 -11.13 25.89
N ASP A 282 -12.77 -10.82 26.98
CA ASP A 282 -13.30 -9.47 27.20
C ASP A 282 -12.17 -8.43 27.16
N ALA A 283 -12.38 -7.40 26.36
CA ALA A 283 -11.40 -6.37 26.08
C ALA A 283 -11.16 -5.52 27.34
N SER A 284 -10.16 -5.89 28.14
CA SER A 284 -9.49 -4.94 29.02
C SER A 284 -8.83 -3.87 28.14
N LEU A 285 -9.07 -2.59 28.45
CA LEU A 285 -8.60 -1.42 27.69
C LEU A 285 -7.06 -1.39 27.51
N VAL A 286 -6.32 -2.21 28.26
CA VAL A 286 -4.85 -2.26 28.29
C VAL A 286 -4.28 -3.53 27.62
N ALA A 287 -5.11 -4.46 27.14
CA ALA A 287 -4.64 -5.67 26.45
C ALA A 287 -4.42 -5.41 24.94
N THR A 288 -3.23 -5.80 24.44
CA THR A 288 -2.81 -5.78 23.02
C THR A 288 -3.20 -7.03 22.24
N SER A 289 -3.79 -8.05 22.88
CA SER A 289 -4.27 -9.28 22.25
C SER A 289 -5.74 -9.57 22.62
N GLY A 290 -6.56 -10.00 21.66
CA GLY A 290 -7.94 -10.45 21.92
C GLY A 290 -9.07 -9.51 21.45
N ARG A 291 -8.74 -8.39 20.77
CA ARG A 291 -9.74 -7.44 20.23
C ARG A 291 -10.41 -7.92 18.95
N GLY A 292 -9.78 -8.80 18.18
CA GLY A 292 -10.21 -9.12 16.82
C GLY A 292 -11.62 -9.69 16.72
N LEU A 293 -11.99 -10.66 17.57
CA LEU A 293 -13.37 -11.15 17.61
C LEU A 293 -14.37 -10.13 18.18
N GLY A 294 -13.92 -9.18 19.00
CA GLY A 294 -14.75 -8.07 19.46
C GLY A 294 -15.11 -7.12 18.33
N ILE A 295 -14.15 -6.84 17.44
CA ILE A 295 -14.35 -6.03 16.23
C ILE A 295 -15.28 -6.75 15.25
N VAL A 296 -15.04 -8.04 14.97
CA VAL A 296 -15.93 -8.85 14.12
C VAL A 296 -17.35 -8.87 14.69
N ALA A 297 -17.51 -9.05 16.00
CA ALA A 297 -18.83 -9.05 16.65
C ALA A 297 -19.52 -7.68 16.66
N ALA A 298 -18.76 -6.58 16.59
CA ALA A 298 -19.32 -5.23 16.56
C ALA A 298 -19.76 -4.81 15.16
N LEU A 299 -19.09 -5.31 14.11
CA LEU A 299 -19.35 -4.95 12.72
C LEU A 299 -20.32 -5.91 12.01
N ALA A 300 -20.28 -7.20 12.33
CA ALA A 300 -21.10 -8.21 11.64
C ALA A 300 -22.54 -8.25 12.17
N ASP A 301 -23.51 -8.42 11.28
CA ASP A 301 -24.90 -8.72 11.66
C ASP A 301 -25.01 -10.11 12.31
N GLN A 302 -24.23 -11.06 11.78
CA GLN A 302 -24.12 -12.42 12.31
C GLN A 302 -22.70 -12.92 12.11
N TRP A 303 -22.20 -13.71 13.05
CA TRP A 303 -20.95 -14.43 12.89
C TRP A 303 -20.99 -15.73 13.69
N ASN A 304 -20.25 -16.74 13.25
CA ASN A 304 -20.17 -18.01 13.95
C ASN A 304 -18.87 -18.76 13.64
N VAL A 305 -18.64 -19.85 14.36
CA VAL A 305 -17.53 -20.78 14.17
C VAL A 305 -18.09 -22.16 13.84
N GLU A 306 -17.71 -22.71 12.71
CA GLU A 306 -18.09 -24.05 12.27
C GLU A 306 -16.87 -24.98 12.30
N SER A 307 -17.05 -26.16 12.90
CA SER A 307 -16.04 -27.22 12.81
C SER A 307 -16.12 -27.88 11.44
N VAL A 308 -14.97 -28.04 10.78
CA VAL A 308 -14.86 -28.72 9.49
C VAL A 308 -13.87 -29.88 9.59
N THR A 309 -13.93 -30.84 8.67
CA THR A 309 -13.18 -32.12 8.73
C THR A 309 -11.66 -31.98 8.98
N ALA A 310 -11.08 -30.82 8.69
CA ALA A 310 -9.65 -30.56 8.84
C ALA A 310 -9.34 -29.21 9.52
N GLY A 311 -10.18 -28.73 10.44
CA GLY A 311 -9.97 -27.49 11.17
C GLY A 311 -11.27 -26.77 11.50
N LYS A 312 -11.29 -25.45 11.34
CA LYS A 312 -12.49 -24.64 11.58
C LYS A 312 -12.68 -23.58 10.50
N SER A 313 -13.91 -23.10 10.39
CA SER A 313 -14.30 -21.95 9.58
C SER A 313 -14.92 -20.90 10.47
N VAL A 314 -14.33 -19.72 10.55
CA VAL A 314 -14.91 -18.56 11.23
C VAL A 314 -15.51 -17.66 10.16
N TRP A 315 -16.79 -17.34 10.27
CA TRP A 315 -17.48 -16.54 9.26
C TRP A 315 -18.27 -15.40 9.87
N ALA A 316 -18.44 -14.34 9.08
CA ALA A 316 -19.23 -13.16 9.40
C ALA A 316 -20.09 -12.76 8.20
N GLU A 317 -21.31 -12.31 8.48
CA GLU A 317 -22.28 -11.81 7.51
C GLU A 317 -22.52 -10.31 7.72
N LEU A 318 -22.53 -9.57 6.61
CA LEU A 318 -22.92 -8.16 6.54
C LEU A 318 -24.13 -8.04 5.64
N ARG A 319 -25.25 -7.56 6.20
CA ARG A 319 -26.50 -7.35 5.48
C ARG A 319 -26.45 -6.05 4.72
N TYR A 320 -27.07 -6.05 3.54
CA TYR A 320 -27.33 -4.84 2.79
C TYR A 320 -28.79 -4.81 2.37
N ARG A 321 -29.33 -3.60 2.25
CA ARG A 321 -30.65 -3.42 1.65
C ARG A 321 -30.46 -3.50 0.14
N GLY A 322 -30.93 -4.59 -0.45
CA GLY A 322 -31.11 -4.66 -1.90
C GLY A 322 -31.98 -3.46 -2.33
N ARG A 323 -31.57 -2.78 -3.40
CA ARG A 323 -32.41 -1.76 -4.03
C ARG A 323 -33.65 -2.40 -4.64
#